data_AF-A0A933T989-F1
#
_entry.id   AF-A0A933T989-F1
#
_cell.length_a   1.000
_cell.length_b   1.000
_cell.length_c   1.000
_cell.angle_alpha   90.00
_cell.angle_beta   90.00
_cell.angle_gamma   90.00
#
_symmetry.space_group_name_H-M   'P 1'
#
loop_
_entity.id
_entity.type
_entity.pdbx_description
1 polymer ?
#
loop_
_entity_poly.entity_id
_entity_poly.type
_entity_poly.pdbx_seq_one_letter_code
_entity_poly.pdbx_strand_id
1 'polypeptide(L)'
;MPKIPVNSLKPGMKLSKPVTNDAGMILLGEGTELTNALIERLENMNVGSVSIEGAAAPQKSLEEMLSELDARFKKTENEPNMGFLKKLLKEHIEGLYK
;
A
#
# COMPACT_ATOMS: atom_id res chain seq x y z
N MET A 1 -9.37 6.81 -5.93
CA MET A 1 -9.44 5.66 -5.03
C MET A 1 -8.56 4.55 -5.61
N PRO A 2 -7.46 4.18 -4.96
CA PRO A 2 -6.55 3.16 -5.47
C PRO A 2 -7.22 1.78 -5.43
N LYS A 3 -7.17 1.05 -6.54
CA LYS A 3 -7.46 -0.39 -6.57
C LYS A 3 -6.17 -1.14 -6.31
N ILE A 4 -6.19 -2.02 -5.32
CA ILE A 4 -5.02 -2.83 -4.95
C ILE A 4 -5.37 -4.29 -5.24
N PRO A 5 -4.49 -5.06 -5.89
CA PRO A 5 -4.70 -6.49 -6.08
C PRO A 5 -4.73 -7.20 -4.72
N VAL A 6 -5.50 -8.29 -4.62
CA VAL A 6 -5.72 -8.98 -3.33
C VAL A 6 -4.41 -9.48 -2.72
N ASN A 7 -3.48 -9.95 -3.56
CA ASN A 7 -2.13 -10.41 -3.13
C ASN A 7 -1.25 -9.30 -2.52
N SER A 8 -1.67 -8.04 -2.63
CA SER A 8 -0.97 -6.87 -2.11
C SER A 8 -1.68 -6.24 -0.91
N LEU A 9 -2.74 -6.86 -0.42
CA LEU A 9 -3.47 -6.43 0.76
C LEU A 9 -2.71 -6.78 2.02
N LYS A 10 -2.87 -5.93 3.04
CA LYS A 10 -2.36 -6.18 4.37
C LYS A 10 -3.45 -5.98 5.41
N PRO A 11 -3.36 -6.66 6.55
CA PRO A 11 -4.24 -6.41 7.67
C PRO A 11 -4.21 -4.94 8.10
N GLY A 12 -5.35 -4.41 8.54
CA GLY A 12 -5.53 -3.00 8.94
C GLY A 12 -5.93 -2.06 7.80
N MET A 13 -5.93 -2.54 6.54
CA MET A 13 -6.47 -1.77 5.41
C MET A 13 -8.00 -1.74 5.45
N LYS A 14 -8.62 -0.59 5.17
CA LYS A 14 -10.08 -0.43 5.22
C LYS A 14 -10.69 -0.31 3.82
N LEU A 15 -11.79 -1.01 3.55
CA LEU A 15 -12.41 -0.97 2.21
C LEU A 15 -13.12 0.36 1.95
N SER A 16 -12.90 0.97 0.78
CA SER A 16 -13.64 2.16 0.31
C SER A 16 -14.87 1.85 -0.54
N LYS A 17 -15.02 0.61 -0.97
CA LYS A 17 -16.19 0.12 -1.69
C LYS A 17 -16.51 -1.31 -1.23
N PRO A 18 -17.78 -1.73 -1.30
CA PRO A 18 -18.11 -3.13 -1.06
C PRO A 18 -17.42 -4.00 -2.10
N VAL A 19 -16.87 -5.13 -1.64
CA VAL A 19 -16.26 -6.12 -2.52
C VAL A 19 -17.35 -7.09 -2.95
N THR A 20 -17.54 -7.22 -4.26
CA THR A 20 -18.52 -8.12 -4.87
C THR A 20 -17.83 -9.22 -5.65
N ASN A 21 -18.41 -10.42 -5.67
CA ASN A 21 -17.97 -11.49 -6.57
C ASN A 21 -18.58 -11.33 -7.98
N ASP A 22 -18.22 -12.23 -8.90
CA ASP A 22 -18.75 -12.26 -10.27
C ASP A 22 -20.27 -12.49 -10.34
N ALA A 23 -20.86 -13.07 -9.29
CA ALA A 23 -22.31 -13.27 -9.16
C ALA A 23 -23.03 -12.03 -8.59
N GLY A 24 -22.33 -10.92 -8.34
CA GLY A 24 -22.89 -9.69 -7.77
C GLY A 24 -23.19 -9.75 -6.27
N MET A 25 -22.77 -10.80 -5.57
CA MET A 25 -22.95 -10.95 -4.13
C MET A 25 -21.87 -10.16 -3.39
N ILE A 26 -22.29 -9.36 -2.40
CA ILE A 26 -21.40 -8.59 -1.54
C ILE A 26 -20.71 -9.56 -0.57
N LEU A 27 -19.38 -9.62 -0.66
CA LEU A 27 -18.53 -10.43 0.22
C LEU A 27 -18.13 -9.66 1.47
N LEU A 28 -17.75 -8.41 1.29
CA LEU A 28 -17.35 -7.50 2.36
C LEU A 28 -18.01 -6.15 2.13
N GLY A 29 -18.57 -5.59 3.21
CA GLY A 29 -19.18 -4.27 3.18
C GLY A 29 -18.14 -3.17 3.03
N GLU A 30 -18.60 -2.03 2.53
CA GLU A 30 -17.82 -0.79 2.60
C GLU A 30 -17.42 -0.48 4.04
N GLY A 31 -16.21 0.05 4.25
CA GLY A 31 -15.70 0.41 5.56
C GLY A 31 -15.22 -0.79 6.41
N THR A 32 -15.23 -2.01 5.88
CA THR A 32 -14.68 -3.18 6.59
C THR A 32 -13.17 -3.09 6.68
N GLU A 33 -12.63 -3.30 7.88
CA GLU A 33 -11.20 -3.45 8.12
C GLU A 33 -10.76 -4.87 7.74
N LEU A 34 -9.77 -4.97 6.85
CA LEU A 34 -9.20 -6.22 6.39
C LEU A 34 -8.36 -6.83 7.51
N THR A 35 -8.69 -8.07 7.89
CA THR A 35 -7.88 -8.91 8.77
C THR A 35 -7.19 -9.99 7.95
N ASN A 36 -6.19 -10.69 8.51
CA ASN A 36 -5.53 -11.82 7.85
C ASN A 36 -6.56 -12.84 7.32
N ALA A 37 -7.56 -13.20 8.13
CA ALA A 37 -8.60 -14.15 7.75
C ALA A 37 -9.48 -13.65 6.59
N LEU A 38 -9.74 -12.34 6.51
CA LEU A 38 -10.50 -11.75 5.41
C LEU A 38 -9.69 -11.71 4.11
N ILE A 39 -8.39 -11.47 4.19
CA ILE A 39 -7.49 -11.46 3.02
C ILE A 39 -7.39 -12.87 2.45
N GLU A 40 -7.12 -13.89 3.28
CA GLU A 40 -7.10 -15.30 2.84
C GLU A 40 -8.43 -15.71 2.20
N ARG A 41 -9.56 -15.24 2.76
CA ARG A 41 -10.88 -15.50 2.17
C ARG A 41 -11.02 -14.88 0.78
N LEU A 42 -10.55 -13.64 0.59
CA LEU A 42 -10.59 -12.97 -0.72
C LEU A 42 -9.70 -13.68 -1.75
N GLU A 43 -8.53 -14.17 -1.33
CA GLU A 43 -7.62 -14.95 -2.18
C GLU A 43 -8.28 -16.27 -2.62
N ASN A 44 -8.86 -17.01 -1.68
CA ASN A 44 -9.56 -18.27 -1.95
C ASN A 44 -10.78 -18.08 -2.87
N MET A 45 -11.41 -16.91 -2.84
CA MET A 45 -12.55 -16.56 -3.68
C MET A 45 -12.14 -15.97 -5.04
N ASN A 46 -10.84 -15.95 -5.34
CA ASN A 46 -10.26 -15.48 -6.60
C ASN A 46 -10.65 -14.03 -6.95
N VAL A 47 -10.83 -13.18 -5.93
CA VAL A 47 -11.13 -11.75 -6.12
C VAL A 47 -9.90 -11.07 -6.70
N GLY A 48 -10.03 -10.40 -7.85
CA GLY A 48 -8.89 -9.81 -8.54
C GLY A 48 -8.31 -8.55 -7.88
N SER A 49 -9.17 -7.60 -7.48
CA SER A 49 -8.74 -6.35 -6.86
C SER A 49 -9.82 -5.73 -6.00
N VAL A 50 -9.42 -5.00 -4.96
CA VAL A 50 -10.34 -4.32 -4.03
C VAL A 50 -9.98 -2.84 -3.89
N SER A 51 -10.96 -2.02 -3.54
CA SER A 51 -10.76 -0.57 -3.35
C SER A 51 -10.56 -0.29 -1.87
N ILE A 52 -9.46 0.37 -1.51
CA ILE A 52 -9.10 0.72 -0.13
C ILE A 52 -9.39 2.20 0.14
N GLU A 53 -9.75 2.55 1.37
CA GLU A 53 -9.75 3.91 1.91
C GLU A 53 -8.30 4.34 2.22
N GLY A 54 -7.95 5.57 1.86
CA GLY A 54 -6.66 6.18 2.18
C GLY A 54 -5.57 5.98 1.12
N ALA A 55 -4.49 6.75 1.27
CA ALA A 55 -3.23 6.46 0.59
C ALA A 55 -2.75 5.10 1.10
N ALA A 56 -2.37 4.20 0.18
CA ALA A 56 -1.97 2.84 0.52
C ALA A 56 -1.01 2.87 1.71
N ALA A 57 -1.40 2.21 2.82
CA ALA A 57 -0.49 2.01 3.94
C ALA A 57 0.82 1.47 3.36
N PRO A 58 1.98 2.07 3.69
CA PRO A 58 3.21 1.74 3.01
C PRO A 58 3.46 0.24 3.07
N GLN A 59 3.60 -0.39 1.90
CA GLN A 59 3.76 -1.84 1.79
C GLN A 59 5.08 -2.36 2.36
N LYS A 60 6.00 -1.48 2.71
CA LYS A 60 7.32 -1.81 3.25
C LYS A 60 7.47 -1.14 4.61
N SER A 61 8.35 -1.64 5.45
CA SER A 61 8.74 -0.91 6.65
C SER A 61 9.40 0.43 6.28
N LEU A 62 9.36 1.41 7.19
CA LEU A 62 10.05 2.69 7.00
C LEU A 62 11.54 2.46 6.66
N GLU A 63 12.17 1.53 7.37
CA GLU A 63 13.57 1.15 7.17
C GLU A 63 13.84 0.58 5.77
N GLU A 64 12.97 -0.29 5.26
CA GLU A 64 13.07 -0.80 3.89
C GLU A 64 12.90 0.30 2.83
N MET A 65 11.94 1.22 3.01
CA MET A 65 11.76 2.34 2.08
C MET A 65 12.97 3.28 2.07
N LEU A 66 13.56 3.55 3.23
CA LEU A 66 14.76 4.38 3.34
C LEU A 66 15.98 3.70 2.72
N SER A 67 16.16 2.40 2.95
CA SER A 67 17.25 1.62 2.36
C SER A 67 17.16 1.57 0.83
N GLU A 68 15.95 1.40 0.27
CA GLU A 68 15.75 1.49 -1.17
C GLU A 68 16.01 2.89 -1.73
N LEU A 69 15.62 3.93 -0.98
CA LEU A 69 15.93 5.30 -1.35
C LEU A 69 17.45 5.51 -1.41
N ASP A 70 18.19 5.08 -0.39
CA ASP A 70 19.65 5.15 -0.37
C ASP A 70 20.27 4.39 -1.54
N ALA A 71 19.81 3.17 -1.83
CA ALA A 71 20.29 2.37 -2.94
C ALA A 71 20.07 3.05 -4.31
N ARG A 72 18.92 3.71 -4.51
CA ARG A 72 18.59 4.43 -5.76
C ARG A 72 19.45 5.68 -5.95
N PHE A 73 19.75 6.39 -4.85
CA PHE A 73 20.55 7.62 -4.89
C PHE A 73 22.06 7.37 -4.81
N LYS A 74 22.51 6.14 -4.56
CA LYS A 74 23.92 5.76 -4.43
C LYS A 74 24.81 6.22 -5.60
N LYS A 75 24.27 6.28 -6.82
CA LYS A 75 25.03 6.70 -8.02
C LYS A 75 25.04 8.22 -8.24
N THR A 76 24.16 8.94 -7.56
CA THR A 76 23.90 10.38 -7.80
C THR A 76 24.12 11.22 -6.55
N GLU A 77 24.73 10.65 -5.51
CA GLU A 77 24.91 11.29 -4.20
C GLU A 77 25.84 12.52 -4.25
N ASN A 78 26.77 12.54 -5.22
CA ASN A 78 27.69 13.65 -5.42
C ASN A 78 27.08 14.83 -6.20
N GLU A 79 25.86 14.70 -6.72
CA GLU A 79 25.20 15.82 -7.40
C GLU A 79 24.39 16.66 -6.40
N PRO A 80 24.63 17.98 -6.32
CA PRO A 80 24.00 18.85 -5.31
C PRO A 80 22.47 18.85 -5.38
N ASN A 81 21.91 18.77 -6.59
CA ASN A 81 20.46 18.72 -6.80
C ASN A 81 19.84 17.38 -6.32
N MET A 82 20.59 16.29 -6.46
CA MET A 82 20.12 14.94 -6.09
C MET A 82 20.18 14.73 -4.58
N GLY A 83 21.14 15.33 -3.89
CA GLY A 83 21.16 15.38 -2.42
C GLY A 83 19.93 16.08 -1.84
N PHE A 84 19.51 17.22 -2.43
CA PHE A 84 18.30 17.92 -2.03
C PHE A 84 17.03 17.09 -2.29
N LEU A 85 16.93 16.46 -3.46
CA LEU A 85 15.80 15.60 -3.81
C LEU A 85 15.69 14.39 -2.88
N LYS A 86 16.82 13.74 -2.54
CA LYS A 86 16.89 12.63 -1.58
C LYS A 86 16.33 13.04 -0.22
N LYS A 87 16.69 14.25 0.26
CA LYS A 87 16.20 14.77 1.55
C LYS A 87 14.68 15.00 1.54
N LEU A 88 14.15 15.64 0.51
CA LEU A 88 12.70 15.85 0.36
C LEU A 88 11.92 14.53 0.33
N LEU A 89 12.43 13.54 -0.42
CA LEU A 89 11.83 12.20 -0.47
C LEU A 89 11.88 11.51 0.88
N LYS A 90 12.99 11.64 1.63
CA LYS A 90 13.11 11.09 2.97
C LYS A 90 12.07 11.67 3.93
N GLU A 91 11.90 13.00 3.95
CA GLU A 91 10.88 13.68 4.77
C GLU A 91 9.45 13.25 4.38
N HIS A 92 9.18 13.11 3.07
CA HIS A 92 7.89 12.63 2.59
C HIS A 92 7.63 11.20 3.05
N ILE A 93 8.62 10.29 2.91
CA ILE A 93 8.50 8.90 3.35
C ILE A 93 8.27 8.86 4.86
N GLU A 94 9.04 9.57 5.68
CA GLU A 94 8.83 9.64 7.13
C GLU A 94 7.41 10.14 7.50
N GLY A 95 6.86 11.07 6.71
CA GLY A 95 5.48 11.55 6.88
C GLY A 95 4.40 10.53 6.56
N LEU A 96 4.70 9.46 5.81
CA LEU A 96 3.75 8.37 5.52
C LEU A 96 3.62 7.36 6.67
N TYR A 97 4.52 7.40 7.67
CA TYR A 97 4.55 6.48 8.82
C TYR A 97 4.31 7.17 10.17
N LYS A 98 3.93 8.45 10.16
CA LYS A 98 3.46 9.19 11.35
C LYS A 98 1.95 9.25 11.38
#